data_AF-A0A3A5M635-F1
#
_entry.id   AF-A0A3A5M635-F1
#
_cell.length_a   1.000
_cell.length_b   1.000
_cell.length_c   1.000
_cell.angle_alpha   90.00
_cell.angle_beta   90.00
_cell.angle_gamma   90.00
#
_symmetry.space_group_name_H-M   'P 1'
#
loop_
_entity.id
_entity.type
_entity.pdbx_description
1 polymer ?
#
loop_
_entity_poly.entity_id
_entity_poly.type
_entity_poly.pdbx_seq_one_letter_code
_entity_poly.pdbx_strand_id
1 'polypeptide(L)'
;MSQQEQQRRTCDAFRSTALSTYELWLRYFSLGGNAGEEEVDAYLYSSLLLPAFERDMLALAVNEYIADQPPPPRAPYSGRKGPPAV
;
A
#
# COMPACT_ATOMS: atom_id res chain seq x y z
N MET A 1 -12.84 -7.36 10.89
CA MET A 1 -11.76 -7.82 10.00
C MET A 1 -10.72 -8.54 10.85
N SER A 2 -10.20 -9.69 10.45
CA SER A 2 -9.14 -10.38 11.22
C SER A 2 -7.79 -9.71 10.98
N GLN A 3 -6.82 -9.93 11.88
CA GLN A 3 -5.47 -9.38 11.74
C GLN A 3 -4.76 -9.89 10.48
N GLN A 4 -4.98 -11.16 10.12
CA GLN A 4 -4.44 -11.76 8.89
C GLN A 4 -5.11 -11.20 7.63
N GLU A 5 -6.43 -10.96 7.66
CA GLU A 5 -7.13 -10.35 6.52
C GLU A 5 -6.68 -8.89 6.32
N GLN A 6 -6.44 -8.15 7.40
CA GLN A 6 -5.83 -6.82 7.31
C GLN A 6 -4.46 -6.90 6.65
N GLN A 7 -3.57 -7.75 7.16
CA GLN A 7 -2.23 -7.94 6.60
C GLN A 7 -2.27 -8.28 5.11
N ARG A 8 -3.12 -9.25 4.73
CA ARG A 8 -3.29 -9.65 3.34
C ARG A 8 -3.70 -8.48 2.45
N ARG A 9 -4.71 -7.69 2.87
CA ARG A 9 -5.16 -6.52 2.12
C ARG A 9 -4.10 -5.43 2.02
N THR A 10 -3.39 -5.14 3.11
CA THR A 10 -2.28 -4.17 3.09
C THR A 10 -1.18 -4.63 2.13
N CYS A 11 -0.82 -5.92 2.16
CA CYS A 11 0.18 -6.48 1.25
C CYS A 11 -0.28 -6.44 -0.22
N ASP A 12 -1.55 -6.74 -0.49
CA ASP A 12 -2.12 -6.68 -1.84
C ASP A 12 -2.14 -5.23 -2.36
N ALA A 13 -2.49 -4.27 -1.51
CA ALA A 13 -2.41 -2.85 -1.84
C ALA A 13 -0.96 -2.43 -2.14
N PHE A 14 0.00 -2.80 -1.29
CA PHE A 14 1.42 -2.53 -1.51
C PHE A 14 1.91 -3.10 -2.85
N ARG A 15 1.57 -4.35 -3.17
CA ARG A 15 1.96 -5.01 -4.44
C ARG A 15 1.36 -4.36 -5.68
N SER A 16 0.30 -3.56 -5.53
CA SER A 16 -0.28 -2.78 -6.63
C SER A 16 0.47 -1.48 -6.90
N THR A 17 1.41 -1.11 -6.03
CA THR A 17 2.25 0.10 -6.15
C THR A 17 3.61 -0.22 -6.76
N ALA A 18 4.34 0.83 -7.13
CA ALA A 18 5.74 0.74 -7.54
C ALA A 18 6.73 0.93 -6.37
N LEU A 19 6.24 0.97 -5.12
CA LEU A 19 7.11 1.14 -3.96
C LEU A 19 8.02 -0.07 -3.76
N SER A 20 9.29 0.21 -3.48
CA SER A 20 10.19 -0.77 -2.86
C SER A 20 9.87 -0.96 -1.37
N THR A 21 10.31 -2.08 -0.80
CA THR A 21 10.20 -2.32 0.66
C THR A 21 10.88 -1.20 1.47
N TYR A 22 12.06 -0.76 1.04
CA TYR A 22 12.80 0.34 1.69
C TYR A 22 12.01 1.65 1.69
N GLU A 23 11.40 2.04 0.57
CA GLU A 23 10.59 3.25 0.48
C GLU A 23 9.31 3.17 1.32
N LEU A 24 8.68 1.99 1.37
CA LEU A 24 7.55 1.77 2.27
C LEU A 24 7.98 1.92 3.72
N TRP A 25 9.09 1.28 4.12
CA TRP A 25 9.63 1.36 5.47
C TRP A 25 9.95 2.81 5.85
N LEU A 26 10.59 3.59 4.98
CA LEU A 26 10.91 4.99 5.24
C LEU A 26 9.65 5.86 5.46
N ARG A 27 8.59 5.62 4.68
CA ARG A 27 7.30 6.31 4.84
C ARG A 27 6.62 5.92 6.16
N TYR A 28 6.55 4.63 6.43
CA TYR A 28 6.02 4.08 7.67
C TYR A 28 6.76 4.60 8.91
N PHE A 29 8.10 4.64 8.87
CA PHE A 29 8.94 5.15 9.94
C PHE A 29 8.69 6.66 10.17
N SER A 30 8.55 7.42 9.09
CA SER A 30 8.25 8.87 9.16
C SER A 30 6.86 9.16 9.76
N LEU A 31 5.94 8.19 9.74
CA LEU A 31 4.62 8.26 10.37
C LEU A 31 4.63 7.81 11.85
N GLY A 32 5.80 7.46 12.40
CA GLY A 32 5.96 7.02 13.79
C GLY A 32 5.94 5.51 13.99
N GLY A 33 6.07 4.73 12.91
CA GLY A 33 6.30 3.29 12.98
C GLY A 33 7.64 2.95 13.64
N ASN A 34 7.66 1.94 14.50
CA ASN A 34 8.84 1.60 15.30
C ASN A 34 9.51 0.26 14.91
N ALA A 35 8.95 -0.48 13.95
CA ALA A 35 9.52 -1.72 13.45
C ALA A 35 10.71 -1.46 12.51
N GLY A 36 11.68 -2.38 12.52
CA GLY A 36 12.82 -2.38 11.60
C GLY A 36 12.40 -2.68 10.16
N GLU A 37 13.30 -2.41 9.21
CA GLU A 37 13.06 -2.72 7.79
C GLU A 37 12.85 -4.22 7.59
N GLU A 38 13.62 -5.06 8.29
CA GLU A 38 13.54 -6.51 8.20
C GLU A 38 12.20 -7.05 8.76
N GLU A 39 11.64 -6.40 9.78
CA GLU A 39 10.34 -6.75 10.33
C GLU A 39 9.20 -6.36 9.38
N VAL A 40 9.33 -5.20 8.72
CA VAL A 40 8.41 -4.78 7.64
C VAL A 40 8.49 -5.75 6.47
N ASP A 41 9.69 -6.15 6.05
CA ASP A 41 9.88 -7.14 4.99
C ASP A 41 9.23 -8.49 5.37
N ALA A 42 9.49 -8.99 6.58
CA ALA A 42 8.86 -10.21 7.09
C ALA A 42 7.33 -10.11 7.17
N TYR A 43 6.80 -8.93 7.49
CA TYR A 43 5.36 -8.65 7.45
C TYR A 43 4.79 -8.73 6.03
N LEU A 44 5.49 -8.17 5.04
CA LEU A 44 5.07 -8.22 3.62
C LEU A 44 5.08 -9.64 3.05
N TYR A 45 6.01 -10.49 3.54
CA TYR A 45 6.07 -11.93 3.22
C TYR A 45 5.18 -12.80 4.11
N SER A 46 4.33 -12.20 4.96
CA SER A 46 3.44 -12.92 5.88
C SER A 46 4.16 -13.92 6.80
N SER A 47 5.46 -13.71 7.03
CA SER A 47 6.30 -14.51 7.94
C SER A 47 6.28 -13.94 9.36
N LEU A 48 5.84 -12.69 9.52
CA LEU A 48 5.66 -12.01 10.80
C LEU A 48 4.30 -11.31 10.84
N LEU A 49 3.60 -11.40 11.98
CA LEU A 49 2.43 -10.59 12.26
C LEU A 49 2.80 -9.49 13.26
N LEU A 50 2.87 -8.25 12.77
CA LEU A 50 3.19 -7.09 13.60
C LEU A 50 2.03 -6.72 14.53
N PRO A 51 2.27 -5.98 15.64
CA PRO A 51 1.22 -5.43 16.50
C PRO A 51 0.23 -4.54 15.76
N ALA A 52 -0.97 -4.34 16.34
CA ALA A 52 -2.05 -3.61 15.68
C ALA A 52 -1.64 -2.20 15.21
N PHE A 53 -0.98 -1.44 16.08
CA PHE A 53 -0.48 -0.10 15.74
C PHE A 53 0.41 -0.10 14.49
N GLU A 54 1.38 -1.02 14.42
CA GLU A 54 2.31 -1.09 13.30
C GLU A 54 1.62 -1.50 12.00
N ARG A 55 0.64 -2.40 12.06
CA ARG A 55 -0.17 -2.78 10.89
C ARG A 55 -1.01 -1.61 10.38
N ASP A 56 -1.57 -0.82 11.30
CA ASP A 56 -2.36 0.36 10.95
C ASP A 56 -1.47 1.44 10.31
N MET A 57 -0.25 1.63 10.81
CA MET A 57 0.74 2.56 10.23
C MET A 57 1.23 2.10 8.85
N LEU A 58 1.46 0.80 8.63
CA LEU A 58 1.80 0.27 7.31
C LEU A 58 0.64 0.45 6.32
N ALA A 59 -0.60 0.18 6.77
CA ALA A 59 -1.78 0.42 5.96
C ALA A 59 -1.93 1.90 5.59
N LEU A 60 -1.70 2.80 6.55
CA LEU A 60 -1.69 4.25 6.31
C LEU A 60 -0.64 4.65 5.28
N ALA A 61 0.62 4.21 5.45
CA ALA A 61 1.72 4.53 4.55
C ALA A 61 1.44 4.09 3.09
N VAL A 62 0.88 2.89 2.91
CA VAL A 62 0.49 2.37 1.59
C VAL A 62 -0.66 3.19 1.00
N ASN A 63 -1.68 3.50 1.81
CA ASN A 63 -2.87 4.21 1.35
C ASN A 63 -2.55 5.66 0.96
N GLU A 64 -1.74 6.37 1.75
CA GLU A 64 -1.27 7.72 1.43
C GLU A 64 -0.48 7.72 0.10
N TYR A 65 0.42 6.75 -0.09
CA TYR A 65 1.13 6.64 -1.37
C TYR A 65 0.20 6.43 -2.56
N ILE A 66 -0.82 5.58 -2.42
CA ILE A 66 -1.81 5.32 -3.48
C ILE A 66 -2.65 6.57 -3.75
N ALA A 67 -3.04 7.30 -2.70
CA ALA A 67 -3.82 8.53 -2.82
C ALA A 67 -3.07 9.64 -3.57
N ASP A 68 -1.75 9.68 -3.43
CA ASP A 68 -0.87 10.62 -4.14
C ASP A 68 -0.69 10.26 -5.64
N GLN A 69 -1.07 9.06 -6.08
CA GLN A 69 -0.93 8.67 -7.48
C GLN A 69 -2.08 9.18 -8.35
N PRO A 70 -1.80 9.64 -9.58
CA PRO A 70 -2.86 9.90 -10.53
C PRO A 70 -3.62 8.61 -10.84
N PRO A 71 -4.93 8.70 -11.16
CA PRO A 71 -5.70 7.54 -11.55
C PRO A 71 -5.06 6.84 -12.76
N PRO A 72 -5.13 5.50 -12.84
CA PRO A 72 -4.53 4.76 -13.95
C PRO A 72 -5.06 5.24 -15.31
N PRO A 73 -4.20 5.31 -16.34
CA PRO A 73 -4.63 5.73 -17.67
C PRO A 73 -5.70 4.78 -18.20
N ARG A 74 -6.78 5.34 -18.77
CA ARG A 74 -7.85 4.56 -19.39
C ARG A 74 -7.49 4.27 -20.85
N ALA A 75 -7.52 3.01 -21.25
CA ALA A 75 -7.26 2.62 -22.63
C ALA A 75 -8.30 3.26 -23.59
N PRO A 76 -7.87 3.85 -24.72
CA PRO A 76 -8.79 4.42 -25.70
C PRO A 76 -9.57 3.30 -26.41
N TYR A 77 -10.86 3.52 -26.65
CA TYR A 77 -11.64 2.67 -27.55
C TYR A 77 -11.36 3.09 -29.00
N SER A 78 -11.28 2.13 -29.93
CA SER A 78 -10.94 2.34 -31.35
C SER A 78 -11.86 3.29 -32.15
N GLY A 79 -12.90 3.86 -31.53
CA GLY A 79 -13.85 4.77 -32.19
C GLY A 79 -14.66 5.71 -31.28
N ARG A 80 -14.30 5.91 -30.00
CA ARG A 80 -15.07 6.76 -29.09
C ARG A 80 -14.25 7.95 -28.60
N LYS A 81 -14.55 9.17 -29.10
CA LYS A 81 -14.32 10.40 -28.31
C LYS A 81 -15.07 10.20 -27.00
N GLY A 82 -14.38 10.30 -25.87
CA GLY A 82 -14.88 9.92 -24.54
C GLY A 82 -16.26 10.48 -24.20
N PRO A 83 -16.98 9.88 -23.22
CA PRO A 83 -18.27 10.42 -22.79
C PRO A 83 -18.12 11.87 -22.30
N PRO A 84 -19.13 12.75 -22.49
CA PRO A 84 -19.09 14.10 -21.94
C PRO A 84 -18.95 14.03 -20.42
N ALA A 85 -18.11 14.90 -19.87
CA ALA A 85 -17.95 15.05 -18.42
C ALA A 85 -19.32 15.29 -17.79
N VAL A 86 -19.67 14.48 -16.79
CA VAL A 86 -20.81 14.68 -15.89
C VAL A 86 -20.29 15.05 -14.52
#